data_AF-A0A915BQX6-F1
#
_entry.id   AF-A0A915BQX6-F1
#
_cell.length_a   1.000
_cell.length_b   1.000
_cell.length_c   1.000
_cell.angle_alpha   90.00
_cell.angle_beta   90.00
_cell.angle_gamma   90.00
#
_symmetry.space_group_name_H-M   'P 1'
#
loop_
_entity.id
_entity.type
_entity.pdbx_description
1 polymer ?
#
loop_
_entity_poly.entity_id
_entity_poly.type
_entity_poly.pdbx_seq_one_letter_code
_entity_poly.pdbx_strand_id
1 'polypeptide(L)'
;MKSLLFIVVWNSSSDCLRAFATLAVTLSFPMPSSFCCLSVTFQDFSLANTQSTMPCFTINTNVPSDKIPQDFLKKTSALVAKSLSKPESYVAVRVNPDQQMTFGGSADPCAVCTLESIGAVGGSRNNSHAEKLYKHLNEALGIPKNRMYISFVDVDPTTMAYNGSTFA
;
A
#
# COMPACT_ATOMS: atom_id res chain seq x y z
N MET A 1 -54.40 -5.87 -6.02
CA MET A 1 -53.73 -7.15 -6.35
C MET A 1 -53.34 -7.14 -7.82
N LYS A 2 -52.05 -6.92 -8.12
CA LYS A 2 -51.45 -7.27 -9.41
C LYS A 2 -50.06 -7.82 -9.09
N SER A 3 -49.85 -9.10 -9.35
CA SER A 3 -48.58 -9.79 -9.19
C SER A 3 -47.61 -9.31 -10.27
N LEU A 4 -46.37 -9.00 -9.88
CA LEU A 4 -45.25 -8.91 -10.82
C LEU A 4 -44.58 -10.29 -10.88
N LEU A 5 -44.55 -10.85 -12.08
CA LEU A 5 -43.83 -12.06 -12.42
C LEU A 5 -42.35 -11.69 -12.66
N PHE A 6 -41.44 -12.23 -11.86
CA PHE A 6 -40.00 -12.10 -12.09
C PHE A 6 -39.50 -13.31 -12.87
N ILE A 7 -39.00 -13.08 -14.08
CA ILE A 7 -38.24 -14.09 -14.83
C ILE A 7 -36.76 -13.76 -14.62
N VAL A 8 -36.07 -14.60 -13.86
CA VAL A 8 -34.60 -14.58 -13.77
C VAL A 8 -34.10 -15.63 -14.76
N VAL A 9 -33.50 -15.17 -15.86
CA VAL A 9 -32.76 -16.05 -16.78
C VAL A 9 -31.36 -16.24 -16.19
N TRP A 10 -31.04 -17.49 -15.83
CA TRP A 10 -29.72 -17.87 -15.35
C TRP A 10 -28.94 -18.47 -16.51
N ASN A 11 -27.86 -17.82 -16.96
CA ASN A 11 -26.93 -18.40 -17.91
C ASN A 11 -25.57 -18.61 -17.23
N SER A 12 -25.21 -19.88 -17.11
CA SER A 12 -23.96 -20.37 -16.54
C SER A 12 -22.86 -20.25 -17.58
N SER A 13 -21.91 -19.33 -17.38
CA SER A 13 -20.48 -19.53 -17.67
C SER A 13 -19.72 -18.23 -17.37
N SER A 14 -18.74 -18.34 -16.48
CA SER A 14 -17.49 -17.59 -16.49
C SER A 14 -17.56 -16.13 -16.92
N ASP A 15 -17.87 -15.23 -15.99
CA ASP A 15 -17.20 -13.93 -15.82
C ASP A 15 -17.93 -13.11 -14.77
N CYS A 16 -17.25 -12.88 -13.64
CA CYS A 16 -17.76 -12.11 -12.52
C CYS A 16 -17.68 -10.60 -12.84
N LEU A 17 -18.47 -10.16 -13.82
CA LEU A 17 -18.66 -8.74 -14.12
C LEU A 17 -19.88 -8.22 -13.37
N ARG A 18 -19.58 -7.66 -12.19
CA ARG A 18 -20.30 -6.59 -11.49
C ARG A 18 -21.78 -6.40 -11.89
N ALA A 19 -22.67 -7.11 -11.19
CA ALA A 19 -24.08 -6.73 -11.13
C ALA A 19 -24.23 -5.45 -10.29
N PHE A 20 -24.24 -4.29 -10.93
CA PHE A 20 -24.74 -3.07 -10.29
C PHE A 20 -26.27 -3.09 -10.37
N ALA A 21 -26.91 -3.51 -9.29
CA ALA A 21 -28.33 -3.27 -9.09
C ALA A 21 -28.53 -1.77 -8.77
N THR A 22 -28.77 -0.95 -9.79
CA THR A 22 -29.19 0.44 -9.60
C THR A 22 -30.62 0.45 -9.09
N LEU A 23 -30.79 0.63 -7.78
CA LEU A 23 -32.11 0.88 -7.19
C LEU A 23 -32.50 2.33 -7.51
N ALA A 24 -33.17 2.56 -8.64
CA ALA A 24 -33.76 3.86 -8.95
C ALA A 24 -35.06 4.02 -8.15
N VAL A 25 -34.98 4.66 -6.98
CA VAL A 25 -36.15 5.17 -6.28
C VAL A 25 -36.50 6.53 -6.89
N THR A 26 -37.47 6.56 -7.80
CA THR A 26 -38.02 7.81 -8.32
C THR A 26 -39.06 8.36 -7.34
N LEU A 27 -38.61 9.21 -6.41
CA LEU A 27 -39.50 10.07 -5.63
C LEU A 27 -39.72 11.37 -6.39
N SER A 28 -40.90 11.53 -6.96
CA SER A 28 -41.37 12.78 -7.57
C SER A 28 -41.76 13.76 -6.47
N PHE A 29 -40.95 14.79 -6.22
CA PHE A 29 -41.34 15.95 -5.41
C PHE A 29 -41.10 17.26 -6.17
N PRO A 30 -42.04 18.24 -6.09
CA PRO A 30 -41.95 19.49 -6.82
C PRO A 30 -40.95 20.46 -6.17
N MET A 31 -40.17 21.12 -7.03
CA MET A 31 -39.12 22.09 -6.70
C MET A 31 -39.59 23.31 -5.90
N PRO A 32 -38.69 23.89 -5.10
CA PRO A 32 -38.40 25.31 -5.30
C PRO A 32 -36.91 25.58 -5.53
N SER A 33 -36.68 26.68 -6.23
CA SER A 33 -35.43 27.23 -6.72
C SER A 33 -34.34 27.43 -5.65
N SER A 34 -33.12 27.10 -6.03
CA SER A 34 -31.84 27.35 -5.34
C SER A 34 -31.39 26.24 -4.40
N PHE A 35 -30.74 25.23 -4.97
CA PHE A 35 -29.86 24.33 -4.21
C PHE A 35 -28.57 24.06 -4.99
N CYS A 36 -27.46 24.29 -4.30
CA CYS A 36 -26.09 24.03 -4.71
C CYS A 36 -25.93 22.53 -5.02
N CYS A 37 -25.48 22.20 -6.23
CA CYS A 37 -25.22 20.83 -6.64
C CYS A 37 -23.95 20.33 -5.93
N LEU A 38 -24.10 19.77 -4.72
CA LEU A 38 -23.08 18.90 -4.14
C LEU A 38 -23.24 17.52 -4.79
N SER A 39 -22.51 17.31 -5.88
CA SER A 39 -22.24 15.98 -6.41
C SER A 39 -21.39 15.24 -5.38
N VAL A 40 -22.03 14.42 -4.55
CA VAL A 40 -21.32 13.42 -3.73
C VAL A 40 -20.87 12.34 -4.71
N THR A 41 -19.62 12.44 -5.17
CA THR A 41 -18.98 11.35 -5.89
C THR A 41 -18.86 10.18 -4.92
N PHE A 42 -19.60 9.11 -5.21
CA PHE A 42 -19.40 7.80 -4.60
C PHE A 42 -17.97 7.37 -4.94
N GLN A 43 -17.05 7.64 -4.03
CA GLN A 43 -15.69 7.16 -4.13
C GLN A 43 -15.79 5.64 -4.02
N ASP A 44 -15.37 4.93 -5.06
CA ASP A 44 -15.35 3.48 -5.11
C ASP A 44 -14.76 2.94 -3.80
N PHE A 45 -15.64 2.45 -2.92
CA PHE A 45 -15.25 1.63 -1.80
C PHE A 45 -14.87 0.29 -2.40
N SER A 46 -13.71 0.26 -3.05
CA SER A 46 -13.04 -0.97 -3.39
C SER A 46 -12.96 -1.73 -2.07
N LEU A 47 -13.67 -2.85 -1.98
CA LEU A 47 -13.37 -3.90 -1.02
C LEU A 47 -11.96 -4.35 -1.38
N ALA A 48 -10.96 -3.58 -0.93
CA ALA A 48 -9.61 -4.05 -0.79
C ALA A 48 -9.78 -5.24 0.12
N ASN A 49 -9.75 -6.43 -0.48
CA ASN A 49 -9.50 -7.67 0.21
C ASN A 49 -8.27 -7.36 1.08
N THR A 50 -8.48 -7.08 2.37
CA THR A 50 -7.42 -6.81 3.33
C THR A 50 -6.79 -8.15 3.63
N GLN A 51 -6.15 -8.72 2.61
CA GLN A 51 -5.38 -9.92 2.75
C GLN A 51 -4.18 -9.50 3.59
N SER A 52 -4.23 -9.87 4.86
CA SER A 52 -3.20 -9.64 5.85
C SER A 52 -1.90 -10.20 5.30
N THR A 53 -1.01 -9.32 4.84
CA THR A 53 0.15 -9.74 4.04
C THR A 53 1.34 -8.90 4.46
N MET A 54 2.20 -9.55 5.24
CA MET A 54 3.36 -9.02 5.96
C MET A 54 4.30 -8.17 5.08
N PRO A 55 4.39 -6.85 5.31
CA PRO A 55 5.42 -6.01 4.74
C PRO A 55 6.62 -5.91 5.69
N CYS A 56 7.81 -6.25 5.20
CA CYS A 56 9.06 -6.06 5.91
C CYS A 56 9.90 -5.04 5.15
N PHE A 57 10.27 -3.93 5.79
CA PHE A 57 11.18 -2.95 5.23
C PHE A 57 12.50 -2.93 6.00
N THR A 58 13.55 -3.43 5.36
CA THR A 58 14.91 -3.44 5.92
C THR A 58 15.73 -2.33 5.28
N ILE A 59 16.37 -1.51 6.12
CA ILE A 59 17.23 -0.40 5.72
C ILE A 59 18.64 -0.66 6.25
N ASN A 60 19.60 -0.89 5.38
CA ASN A 60 21.02 -0.94 5.73
C ASN A 60 21.67 0.37 5.32
N THR A 61 22.34 1.05 6.27
CA THR A 61 22.96 2.35 6.01
C THR A 61 24.26 2.53 6.79
N ASN A 62 25.18 3.30 6.21
CA ASN A 62 26.40 3.78 6.89
C ASN A 62 26.14 5.03 7.75
N VAL A 63 24.91 5.57 7.75
CA VAL A 63 24.55 6.67 8.65
C VAL A 63 24.65 6.17 10.10
N PRO A 64 25.34 6.91 10.98
CA PRO A 64 25.52 6.47 12.35
C PRO A 64 24.23 6.56 13.16
N SER A 65 24.11 5.67 14.14
CA SER A 65 22.88 5.50 14.94
C SER A 65 22.44 6.75 15.69
N ASP A 66 23.37 7.62 16.08
CA ASP A 66 23.11 8.90 16.75
C ASP A 66 22.39 9.92 15.86
N LYS A 67 22.54 9.80 14.53
CA LYS A 67 21.87 10.67 13.56
C LYS A 67 20.48 10.19 13.15
N ILE A 68 20.05 9.02 13.61
CA ILE A 68 18.73 8.49 13.29
C ILE A 68 17.71 9.08 14.26
N PRO A 69 16.66 9.78 13.76
CA PRO A 69 15.60 10.31 14.61
C PRO A 69 14.88 9.19 15.38
N GLN A 70 14.53 9.40 16.66
CA GLN A 70 13.81 8.40 17.46
C GLN A 70 12.44 8.04 16.89
N ASP A 71 11.79 8.96 16.18
CA ASP A 71 10.49 8.77 15.54
C ASP A 71 10.58 8.16 14.13
N PHE A 72 11.79 7.90 13.63
CA PHE A 72 12.04 7.41 12.29
C PHE A 72 11.33 6.09 12.01
N LEU A 73 11.45 5.11 12.91
CA LEU A 73 10.82 3.79 12.75
C LEU A 73 9.29 3.90 12.67
N LYS A 74 8.69 4.70 13.55
CA LYS A 74 7.24 4.91 13.60
C LYS A 74 6.72 5.60 12.33
N LYS A 75 7.41 6.66 11.87
CA LYS A 75 7.07 7.35 10.62
C LYS A 75 7.21 6.43 9.40
N THR A 76 8.27 5.62 9.37
CA THR A 76 8.53 4.70 8.28
C THR A 76 7.47 3.60 8.21
N SER A 77 7.09 3.04 9.37
CA SER A 77 6.02 2.04 9.50
C SER A 77 4.69 2.56 8.94
N ALA A 78 4.25 3.74 9.39
CA ALA A 78 3.02 4.38 8.89
C ALA A 78 3.08 4.70 7.39
N LEU A 79 4.24 5.14 6.88
CA LEU A 79 4.43 5.42 5.46
C LEU A 79 4.34 4.16 4.60
N VAL A 80 4.98 3.06 5.02
CA VAL A 80 4.93 1.76 4.32
C VAL A 80 3.50 1.22 4.31
N ALA A 81 2.82 1.24 5.46
CA ALA A 81 1.41 0.85 5.59
C ALA A 81 0.52 1.62 4.60
N LYS A 82 0.62 2.95 4.61
CA LYS A 82 -0.12 3.83 3.71
C LYS A 82 0.26 3.60 2.24
N SER A 83 1.53 3.35 1.95
CA SER A 83 1.98 3.19 0.58
C SER A 83 1.53 1.87 -0.03
N LEU A 84 1.47 0.79 0.75
CA LEU A 84 1.04 -0.53 0.29
C LEU A 84 -0.47 -0.76 0.47
N SER A 85 -1.19 0.20 1.06
CA SER A 85 -2.60 0.08 1.46
C SER A 85 -2.84 -1.13 2.36
N LYS A 86 -1.94 -1.33 3.34
CA LYS A 86 -1.95 -2.45 4.27
C LYS A 86 -2.03 -1.96 5.72
N PRO A 87 -2.64 -2.75 6.63
CA PRO A 87 -2.69 -2.42 8.05
C PRO A 87 -1.28 -2.33 8.63
N GLU A 88 -1.03 -1.25 9.40
CA GLU A 88 0.27 -1.02 10.05
C GLU A 88 0.64 -2.14 11.04
N SER A 89 -0.35 -2.84 11.61
CA SER A 89 -0.14 -3.96 12.54
C SER A 89 0.65 -5.14 11.96
N TYR A 90 0.74 -5.23 10.63
CA TYR A 90 1.52 -6.26 9.93
C TYR A 90 2.86 -5.74 9.38
N VAL A 91 3.15 -4.45 9.52
CA VAL A 91 4.36 -3.83 8.99
C VAL A 91 5.50 -3.98 10.00
N ALA A 92 6.60 -4.57 9.53
CA ALA A 92 7.86 -4.60 10.25
C ALA A 92 8.85 -3.64 9.56
N VAL A 93 9.52 -2.80 10.34
CA VAL A 93 10.60 -1.93 9.85
C VAL A 93 11.85 -2.22 10.65
N ARG A 94 12.95 -2.45 9.96
CA ARG A 94 14.27 -2.68 10.53
C ARG A 94 15.27 -1.68 9.97
N VAL A 95 16.08 -1.12 10.85
CA VAL A 95 17.19 -0.24 10.47
C VAL A 95 18.48 -0.80 11.05
N ASN A 96 19.46 -1.01 10.18
CA ASN A 96 20.81 -1.41 10.53
C ASN A 96 21.72 -0.20 10.24
N PRO A 97 22.00 0.66 11.25
CA PRO A 97 22.93 1.77 11.13
C PRO A 97 24.39 1.30 11.20
N ASP A 98 25.31 2.26 11.11
CA ASP A 98 26.74 2.06 11.38
C ASP A 98 27.39 0.98 10.49
N GLN A 99 26.82 0.73 9.31
CA GLN A 99 27.30 -0.32 8.40
C GLN A 99 28.55 0.14 7.64
N GLN A 100 29.50 -0.78 7.44
CA GLN A 100 30.62 -0.56 6.53
C GLN A 100 30.13 -0.67 5.08
N MET A 101 29.84 0.46 4.44
CA MET A 101 29.28 0.52 3.08
C MET A 101 29.97 1.58 2.24
N THR A 102 30.05 1.31 0.93
CA THR A 102 30.37 2.32 -0.09
C THR A 102 29.32 2.27 -1.18
N PHE A 103 29.10 3.39 -1.86
CA PHE A 103 28.26 3.46 -3.05
C PHE A 103 28.99 4.25 -4.13
N GLY A 104 29.21 3.62 -5.29
CA GLY A 104 30.04 4.20 -6.35
C GLY A 104 31.47 4.52 -5.90
N GLY A 105 32.05 3.73 -5.00
CA GLY A 105 33.41 3.91 -4.48
C GLY A 105 33.58 4.97 -3.40
N SER A 106 32.54 5.74 -3.06
CA SER A 106 32.57 6.72 -1.96
C SER A 106 31.89 6.16 -0.69
N ALA A 107 32.45 6.52 0.47
CA ALA A 107 31.91 6.26 1.81
C ALA A 107 30.91 7.33 2.30
N ASP A 108 30.54 8.30 1.46
CA ASP A 108 29.47 9.27 1.76
C ASP A 108 28.14 8.56 2.10
N PRO A 109 27.22 9.20 2.83
CA PRO A 109 25.94 8.60 3.22
C PRO A 109 25.23 7.86 2.09
N CYS A 110 24.89 6.60 2.33
CA CYS A 110 24.23 5.71 1.38
C CYS A 110 23.33 4.71 2.09
N ALA A 111 22.40 4.11 1.34
CA ALA A 111 21.54 3.06 1.85
C ALA A 111 21.24 1.98 0.80
N VAL A 112 21.12 0.75 1.26
CA VAL A 112 20.59 -0.37 0.49
C VAL A 112 19.43 -0.95 1.27
N CYS A 113 18.25 -0.85 0.69
CA CYS A 113 17.00 -1.24 1.34
C CYS A 113 16.32 -2.39 0.59
N THR A 114 15.54 -3.16 1.32
CA THR A 114 14.67 -4.21 0.78
C THR A 114 13.27 -4.00 1.34
N LEU A 115 12.28 -3.88 0.45
CA LEU A 115 10.87 -3.93 0.79
C LEU A 115 10.29 -5.26 0.32
N GLU A 116 10.07 -6.15 1.28
CA GLU A 116 9.47 -7.45 1.08
C GLU A 116 7.99 -7.36 1.41
N SER A 117 7.13 -7.93 0.56
CA SER A 117 5.69 -7.88 0.77
C SER A 117 5.04 -9.02 0.01
N ILE A 118 4.09 -9.72 0.62
CA ILE A 118 3.22 -10.64 -0.10
C ILE A 118 2.22 -9.81 -0.93
N GLY A 119 2.39 -9.76 -2.24
CA GLY A 119 1.63 -8.90 -3.14
C GLY A 119 1.86 -7.40 -2.87
N ALA A 120 1.05 -6.56 -3.52
CA ALA A 120 1.13 -5.08 -3.50
C ALA A 120 2.44 -4.46 -4.04
N VAL A 121 3.48 -5.26 -4.26
CA VAL A 121 4.69 -4.88 -5.00
C VAL A 121 4.63 -5.41 -6.44
N GLY A 122 5.48 -4.88 -7.32
CA GLY A 122 5.58 -5.27 -8.73
C GLY A 122 4.97 -4.27 -9.72
N GLY A 123 5.48 -4.32 -10.95
CA GLY A 123 5.02 -3.49 -12.07
C GLY A 123 5.19 -1.98 -11.83
N SER A 124 4.22 -1.20 -12.30
CA SER A 124 4.22 0.27 -12.20
C SER A 124 4.09 0.80 -10.76
N ARG A 125 3.61 -0.02 -9.81
CA ARG A 125 3.43 0.38 -8.40
C ARG A 125 4.76 0.65 -7.70
N ASN A 126 5.80 -0.09 -8.05
CA ASN A 126 7.13 0.05 -7.45
C ASN A 126 7.69 1.46 -7.62
N ASN A 127 7.43 2.13 -8.74
CA ASN A 127 7.87 3.51 -8.95
C ASN A 127 7.19 4.48 -7.96
N SER A 128 5.91 4.28 -7.67
CA SER A 128 5.18 5.10 -6.68
C SER A 128 5.68 4.82 -5.25
N HIS A 129 5.97 3.57 -4.92
CA HIS A 129 6.58 3.21 -3.63
C HIS A 129 7.97 3.82 -3.49
N ALA A 130 8.80 3.69 -4.53
CA ALA A 130 10.14 4.24 -4.56
C ALA A 130 10.11 5.76 -4.37
N GLU A 131 9.29 6.51 -5.09
CA GLU A 131 9.23 7.97 -4.95
C GLU A 131 9.00 8.40 -3.49
N LYS A 132 8.04 7.76 -2.80
CA LYS A 132 7.71 8.06 -1.39
C LYS A 132 8.84 7.67 -0.44
N LEU A 133 9.42 6.48 -0.62
CA LEU A 133 10.48 5.97 0.25
C LEU A 133 11.79 6.73 0.08
N TYR A 134 12.19 7.04 -1.15
CA TYR A 134 13.37 7.85 -1.45
C TYR A 134 13.23 9.26 -0.87
N LYS A 135 12.04 9.87 -0.97
CA LYS A 135 11.77 11.17 -0.35
C LYS A 135 11.92 11.10 1.17
N HIS A 136 11.28 10.13 1.81
CA HIS A 136 11.33 9.95 3.27
C HIS A 136 12.75 9.72 3.80
N LEU A 137 13.52 8.84 3.15
CA LEU A 137 14.90 8.54 3.55
C LEU A 137 15.84 9.74 3.31
N ASN A 138 15.61 10.52 2.25
CA ASN A 138 16.35 11.74 2.03
C ASN A 138 16.07 12.80 3.10
N GLU A 139 14.80 13.02 3.45
CA GLU A 139 14.39 13.99 4.45
C GLU A 139 14.81 13.59 5.88
N ALA A 140 14.71 12.31 6.23
CA ALA A 140 14.96 11.85 7.58
C ALA A 140 16.43 11.51 7.87
N LEU A 141 17.16 10.97 6.90
CA LEU A 141 18.55 10.50 7.08
C LEU A 141 19.58 11.34 6.29
N GLY A 142 19.13 12.30 5.47
CA GLY A 142 20.01 13.12 4.65
C GLY A 142 20.67 12.37 3.49
N ILE A 143 20.20 11.16 3.16
CA ILE A 143 20.83 10.32 2.14
C ILE A 143 20.39 10.82 0.74
N PRO A 144 21.32 11.14 -0.17
CA PRO A 144 20.97 11.58 -1.52
C PRO A 144 20.24 10.49 -2.31
N LYS A 145 19.20 10.85 -3.08
CA LYS A 145 18.41 9.87 -3.87
C LYS A 145 19.26 9.02 -4.83
N ASN A 146 20.36 9.55 -5.35
CA ASN A 146 21.27 8.84 -6.27
C ASN A 146 22.24 7.87 -5.56
N ARG A 147 22.20 7.75 -4.23
CA ARG A 147 23.07 6.87 -3.42
C ARG A 147 22.29 5.79 -2.68
N MET A 148 21.19 5.36 -3.29
CA MET A 148 20.21 4.49 -2.66
C MET A 148 19.69 3.46 -3.64
N TYR A 149 19.63 2.20 -3.20
CA TYR A 149 18.85 1.17 -3.87
C TYR A 149 17.72 0.68 -2.96
N ILE A 150 16.56 0.41 -3.57
CA ILE A 150 15.44 -0.28 -2.92
C ILE A 150 15.09 -1.48 -3.78
N SER A 151 15.28 -2.68 -3.24
CA SER A 151 14.78 -3.92 -3.82
C SER A 151 13.33 -4.13 -3.42
N PHE A 152 12.45 -4.40 -4.37
CA PHE A 152 11.06 -4.77 -4.11
C PHE A 152 10.91 -6.27 -4.34
N VAL A 153 10.57 -7.01 -3.28
CA VAL A 153 10.48 -8.46 -3.32
C VAL A 153 9.03 -8.88 -3.08
N ASP A 154 8.43 -9.49 -4.09
CA ASP A 154 7.14 -10.16 -3.95
C ASP A 154 7.36 -11.52 -3.30
N VAL A 155 6.81 -11.72 -2.11
CA VAL A 155 7.03 -12.93 -1.31
C VAL A 155 5.85 -13.88 -1.50
N ASP A 156 6.14 -15.15 -1.77
CA ASP A 156 5.12 -16.19 -1.83
C ASP A 156 4.56 -16.48 -0.42
N PRO A 157 3.23 -16.47 -0.21
CA PRO A 157 2.63 -16.71 1.11
C PRO A 157 2.98 -18.07 1.74
N THR A 158 3.34 -19.08 0.93
CA THR A 158 3.78 -20.40 1.41
C THR A 158 5.17 -20.37 2.06
N THR A 159 5.99 -19.36 1.74
CA THR A 159 7.39 -19.26 2.19
C THR A 159 7.57 -18.42 3.45
N MET A 160 6.48 -17.78 3.91
CA MET A 160 6.52 -16.85 5.02
C MET A 160 5.54 -17.28 6.11
N ALA A 161 6.03 -17.35 7.35
CA ALA A 161 5.23 -17.73 8.51
C ALA A 161 5.00 -16.56 9.48
N TYR A 162 3.81 -16.54 10.07
CA TYR A 162 3.42 -15.62 11.12
C TYR A 162 2.53 -16.37 12.12
N ASN A 163 2.75 -16.15 13.41
CA ASN A 163 1.97 -16.77 14.49
C ASN A 163 1.91 -18.32 14.40
N GLY A 164 3.03 -18.95 14.01
CA GLY A 164 3.17 -20.41 13.98
C GLY A 164 2.65 -21.12 12.72
N SER A 165 2.13 -20.41 11.71
CA SER A 165 1.71 -20.98 10.43
C SER A 165 2.19 -20.12 9.25
N THR A 166 2.27 -20.70 8.05
CA THR A 166 2.47 -19.94 6.81
C THR A 166 1.26 -19.07 6.48
N PHE A 167 1.43 -18.08 5.61
CA PHE A 167 0.32 -17.23 5.11
C PHE A 167 -0.54 -17.91 4.02
N ALA A 168 -0.18 -19.14 3.63
CA ALA A 168 -0.92 -19.98 2.70
C ALA A 168 -2.05 -20.77 3.38
#